data_AF-A0A7C6HTU7-F1
#
_entry.id   AF-A0A7C6HTU7-F1
#
_cell.length_a   1.000
_cell.length_b   1.000
_cell.length_c   1.000
_cell.angle_alpha   90.00
_cell.angle_beta   90.00
_cell.angle_gamma   90.00
#
_symmetry.space_group_name_H-M   'P 1'
#
loop_
_entity.id
_entity.type
_entity.pdbx_description
1 polymer ?
#
loop_
_entity_poly.entity_id
_entity_poly.type
_entity_poly.pdbx_seq_one_letter_code
_entity_poly.pdbx_strand_id
1 'polypeptide(L)'
;MYDIIKSQFETGLIAIPSVLVLLIIFVLLAYRIFRNIYPKATSSNQETGMKEFEQLLSDAGYAYDPYQNIFYSKINAWQRKFGYCRLYDEAAAPSSMIIDTEPITFEYDGKKWLIQLWKGQYYLNTGAEIGIYLTDKPDLSIPNLFCGTFYRSAGKADQLYMSYYLIKNGKVLYCRAGKHWWLTGFIPGEFSEPWELSMHVRIVFKDKEMCRSFIRGMKKVGYKERNIRSDGISVEFLFEKPHSPQPLTRTEETDWIIQRNNERVCKRFMEITGEYDNWPDKLKAIREKEPFLYEAVITLGKTSKIFKDFDQLKKYL
;
A
#
# COMPACT_ATOMS: atom_id res chain seq x y z
N MET A 1 48.71 -39.30 -57.68
CA MET A 1 47.80 -38.12 -57.70
C MET A 1 46.34 -38.53 -57.50
N TYR A 2 45.86 -39.60 -58.14
CA TYR A 2 44.51 -40.14 -57.96
C TYR A 2 44.23 -40.67 -56.52
N ASP A 3 45.18 -41.39 -55.91
CA ASP A 3 44.98 -41.96 -54.57
C ASP A 3 44.92 -40.92 -53.44
N ILE A 4 45.59 -39.77 -53.62
CA ILE A 4 45.58 -38.67 -52.64
C ILE A 4 44.21 -37.96 -52.66
N ILE A 5 43.64 -37.77 -53.86
CA ILE A 5 42.31 -37.16 -54.03
C ILE A 5 41.21 -38.08 -53.48
N LYS A 6 41.33 -39.40 -53.69
CA LYS A 6 40.39 -40.39 -53.14
C LYS A 6 40.44 -40.46 -51.60
N SER A 7 41.63 -40.44 -51.01
CA SER A 7 41.82 -40.41 -49.56
C SER A 7 41.24 -39.13 -48.92
N GLN A 8 41.42 -37.97 -49.56
CA GLN A 8 40.84 -36.70 -49.08
C GLN A 8 39.31 -36.65 -49.25
N PHE A 9 38.75 -37.28 -50.28
CA PHE A 9 37.30 -37.41 -50.45
C PHE A 9 36.66 -38.37 -49.43
N GLU A 10 37.28 -39.52 -49.15
CA GLU A 10 36.76 -40.50 -48.19
C GLU A 10 36.84 -40.00 -46.74
N THR A 11 37.91 -39.29 -46.37
CA THR A 11 38.02 -38.64 -45.05
C THR A 11 37.06 -37.46 -44.90
N GLY A 12 36.84 -36.67 -45.97
CA GLY A 12 35.84 -35.60 -46.00
C GLY A 12 34.40 -36.11 -45.89
N LEU A 13 34.05 -37.25 -46.51
CA LEU A 13 32.70 -37.82 -46.47
C LEU A 13 32.30 -38.34 -45.08
N ILE A 14 33.26 -38.78 -44.26
CA ILE A 14 33.00 -39.32 -42.91
C ILE A 14 33.12 -38.23 -41.83
N ALA A 15 34.00 -37.25 -42.03
CA ALA A 15 34.21 -36.15 -41.07
C ALA A 15 32.97 -35.24 -40.96
N ILE A 16 32.32 -34.90 -42.07
CA ILE A 16 31.15 -34.01 -42.10
C ILE A 16 29.96 -34.55 -41.27
N PRO A 17 29.49 -35.80 -41.46
CA PRO A 17 28.41 -36.33 -40.64
C PRO A 17 28.80 -36.49 -39.17
N SER A 18 30.06 -36.80 -38.87
CA SER A 18 30.55 -36.90 -37.49
C SER A 18 30.51 -35.55 -36.76
N VAL A 19 30.89 -34.47 -37.43
CA VAL A 19 30.79 -33.10 -36.90
C VAL A 19 29.34 -32.68 -36.68
N LEU A 20 28.43 -33.01 -37.61
CA LEU A 20 26.99 -32.74 -37.47
C LEU A 20 26.38 -33.47 -36.27
N VAL A 21 26.74 -34.73 -36.05
CA VAL A 21 26.27 -35.52 -34.89
C VAL A 21 26.77 -34.91 -33.57
N LEU A 22 28.04 -34.51 -33.49
CA LEU A 22 28.59 -33.85 -32.30
C LEU A 22 27.92 -32.50 -32.02
N LEU A 23 27.59 -31.74 -33.06
CA LEU A 23 26.90 -30.45 -32.94
C LEU A 23 25.46 -30.63 -32.44
N ILE A 24 24.75 -31.66 -32.93
CA ILE A 24 23.42 -32.04 -32.42
C ILE A 24 23.49 -32.45 -30.95
N ILE A 25 24.46 -33.29 -30.57
CA ILE A 25 24.65 -33.71 -29.18
C ILE A 25 24.94 -32.48 -28.29
N PHE A 26 25.80 -31.56 -28.74
CA PHE A 26 26.09 -30.33 -28.03
C PHE A 26 24.84 -29.46 -27.83
N VAL A 27 24.02 -29.28 -28.87
CA VAL A 27 22.75 -28.54 -28.79
C VAL A 27 21.77 -29.22 -27.83
N LEU A 28 21.67 -30.56 -27.84
CA LEU A 28 20.80 -31.30 -26.92
C LEU A 28 21.28 -31.22 -25.46
N LEU A 29 22.59 -31.27 -25.23
CA LEU A 29 23.19 -31.10 -23.91
C LEU A 29 23.00 -29.66 -23.42
N ALA A 30 23.27 -28.66 -24.26
CA ALA A 30 23.02 -27.26 -23.96
C ALA A 30 21.54 -27.02 -23.65
N TYR A 31 20.61 -27.56 -24.45
CA TYR A 31 19.18 -27.47 -24.20
C TYR A 31 18.77 -28.13 -22.88
N ARG A 32 19.31 -29.32 -22.56
CA ARG A 32 19.05 -29.98 -21.26
C ARG A 32 19.57 -29.16 -20.09
N ILE A 33 20.77 -28.59 -20.20
CA ILE A 33 21.37 -27.73 -19.17
C ILE A 33 20.52 -26.46 -19.01
N PHE A 34 20.19 -25.76 -20.10
CA PHE A 34 19.34 -24.57 -20.09
C PHE A 34 17.95 -24.86 -19.50
N ARG A 35 17.32 -25.99 -19.86
CA ARG A 35 16.02 -26.39 -19.33
C ARG A 35 16.06 -26.71 -17.83
N ASN A 36 17.15 -27.29 -17.34
CA ASN A 36 17.32 -27.60 -15.92
C ASN A 36 17.70 -26.37 -15.08
N ILE A 37 18.42 -25.39 -15.67
CA ILE A 37 18.76 -24.13 -15.00
C ILE A 37 17.56 -23.17 -14.96
N TYR A 38 16.72 -23.18 -15.99
CA TYR A 38 15.51 -22.35 -16.08
C TYR A 38 14.25 -23.21 -16.22
N PRO A 39 13.85 -23.96 -15.18
CA PRO A 39 12.59 -24.69 -15.22
C PRO A 39 11.45 -23.69 -15.34
N LYS A 40 10.65 -23.81 -16.40
CA LYS A 40 9.43 -23.02 -16.56
C LYS A 40 8.47 -23.38 -15.43
N ALA A 41 8.12 -22.42 -14.58
CA ALA A 41 7.17 -22.64 -13.49
C ALA A 41 5.86 -23.19 -14.07
N THR A 42 5.37 -24.29 -13.52
CA THR A 42 4.08 -24.86 -13.91
C THR A 42 2.96 -23.97 -13.38
N SER A 43 1.82 -23.92 -14.07
CA SER A 43 0.64 -23.15 -13.65
C SER A 43 0.17 -23.51 -12.23
N SER A 44 0.30 -24.79 -11.84
CA SER A 44 -0.01 -25.28 -10.49
C SER A 44 0.86 -24.65 -9.38
N ASN A 45 2.14 -24.39 -9.67
CA ASN A 45 3.07 -23.81 -8.71
C ASN A 45 2.85 -22.31 -8.57
N GLN A 46 2.50 -21.63 -9.67
CA GLN A 46 2.12 -20.22 -9.63
C GLN A 46 0.82 -20.00 -8.86
N GLU A 47 -0.19 -20.85 -9.05
CA GLU A 47 -1.45 -20.76 -8.30
C GLU A 47 -1.24 -20.97 -6.80
N THR A 48 -0.43 -21.97 -6.43
CA THR A 48 -0.08 -22.22 -5.02
C THR A 48 0.66 -21.03 -4.41
N GLY A 49 1.69 -20.52 -5.09
CA GLY A 49 2.45 -19.36 -4.61
C GLY A 49 1.58 -18.10 -4.48
N MET A 50 0.60 -17.91 -5.37
CA MET A 50 -0.32 -16.77 -5.28
C MET A 50 -1.24 -16.89 -4.07
N LYS A 51 -1.77 -18.08 -3.78
CA LYS A 51 -2.60 -18.32 -2.58
C LYS A 51 -1.81 -18.07 -1.29
N GLU A 52 -0.56 -18.51 -1.23
CA GLU A 52 0.32 -18.23 -0.08
C GLU A 52 0.53 -16.73 0.12
N PHE A 53 0.76 -15.99 -0.97
CA PHE A 53 0.89 -14.54 -0.92
C PHE A 53 -0.38 -13.85 -0.43
N GLU A 54 -1.53 -14.21 -0.97
CA GLU A 54 -2.82 -13.67 -0.56
C GLU A 54 -3.12 -13.97 0.91
N GLN A 55 -2.75 -15.15 1.40
CA GLN A 55 -2.88 -15.52 2.80
C GLN A 55 -2.00 -14.63 3.69
N LEU A 56 -0.74 -14.39 3.32
CA LEU A 56 0.17 -13.51 4.06
C LEU A 56 -0.37 -12.07 4.14
N LEU A 57 -0.86 -11.53 3.03
CA LEU A 57 -1.52 -10.22 3.04
C LEU A 57 -2.77 -10.22 3.91
N SER A 58 -3.58 -11.27 3.81
CA SER A 58 -4.80 -11.45 4.61
C SER A 58 -4.51 -11.45 6.11
N ASP A 59 -3.45 -12.13 6.54
CA ASP A 59 -3.01 -12.18 7.93
C ASP A 59 -2.51 -10.81 8.42
N ALA A 60 -1.88 -10.03 7.53
CA ALA A 60 -1.54 -8.64 7.78
C ALA A 60 -2.76 -7.69 7.78
N GLY A 61 -3.96 -8.16 7.43
CA GLY A 61 -5.20 -7.40 7.41
C GLY A 61 -5.52 -6.76 6.05
N TYR A 62 -4.84 -7.18 4.98
CA TYR A 62 -4.95 -6.62 3.64
C TYR A 62 -5.41 -7.67 2.61
N ALA A 63 -5.75 -7.21 1.42
CA ALA A 63 -6.02 -8.01 0.25
C ALA A 63 -5.38 -7.35 -0.97
N TYR A 64 -5.23 -8.12 -2.04
CA TYR A 64 -4.64 -7.67 -3.30
C TYR A 64 -5.70 -7.47 -4.36
N ASP A 65 -5.60 -6.37 -5.11
CA ASP A 65 -6.37 -6.12 -6.33
C ASP A 65 -5.43 -6.24 -7.53
N PRO A 66 -5.51 -7.33 -8.32
CA PRO A 66 -4.64 -7.55 -9.47
C PRO A 66 -4.92 -6.60 -10.63
N TYR A 67 -6.12 -6.02 -10.73
CA TYR A 67 -6.48 -5.14 -11.85
C TYR A 67 -5.78 -3.79 -11.78
N GLN A 68 -5.66 -3.25 -10.56
CA GLN A 68 -4.99 -1.97 -10.29
C GLN A 68 -3.58 -2.17 -9.71
N ASN A 69 -3.20 -3.43 -9.41
CA ASN A 69 -1.97 -3.82 -8.73
C ASN A 69 -1.75 -3.08 -7.40
N ILE A 70 -2.76 -3.07 -6.54
CA ILE A 70 -2.72 -2.40 -5.22
C ILE A 70 -3.02 -3.36 -4.07
N PHE A 71 -2.52 -3.02 -2.89
CA PHE A 71 -2.97 -3.62 -1.63
C PHE A 71 -3.99 -2.73 -0.96
N TYR A 72 -4.93 -3.35 -0.23
CA TYR A 72 -5.99 -2.61 0.43
C TYR A 72 -6.49 -3.32 1.69
N SER A 73 -7.08 -2.57 2.60
CA SER A 73 -7.60 -3.06 3.88
C SER A 73 -8.79 -4.01 3.72
N LYS A 74 -8.81 -5.07 4.52
CA LYS A 74 -10.00 -5.91 4.70
C LYS A 74 -10.97 -5.27 5.68
N ILE A 75 -12.26 -5.56 5.51
CA ILE A 75 -13.31 -5.08 6.43
C ILE A 75 -13.11 -5.57 7.86
N ASN A 76 -12.54 -6.76 8.01
CA ASN A 76 -12.24 -7.42 9.28
C ASN A 76 -10.76 -7.36 9.66
N ALA A 77 -10.01 -6.39 9.11
CA ALA A 77 -8.61 -6.18 9.45
C ALA A 77 -8.42 -6.03 10.97
N TRP A 78 -7.39 -6.67 11.54
CA TRP A 78 -7.15 -6.71 12.98
C TRP A 78 -6.88 -5.32 13.57
N GLN A 79 -6.39 -4.40 12.74
CA GLN A 79 -6.18 -2.98 13.02
C GLN A 79 -7.45 -2.30 13.57
N ARG A 80 -8.64 -2.83 13.24
CA ARG A 80 -9.92 -2.35 13.76
C ARG A 80 -9.95 -2.26 15.29
N LYS A 81 -9.23 -3.17 15.99
CA LYS A 81 -9.17 -3.25 17.46
C LYS A 81 -8.46 -2.06 18.12
N PHE A 82 -7.69 -1.30 17.35
CA PHE A 82 -6.83 -0.22 17.87
C PHE A 82 -7.48 1.15 17.84
N GLY A 83 -8.64 1.29 17.17
CA GLY A 83 -9.33 2.57 17.06
C GLY A 83 -8.44 3.64 16.45
N TYR A 84 -8.56 4.87 16.94
CA TYR A 84 -7.76 5.99 16.48
C TYR A 84 -7.61 7.08 17.56
N CYS A 85 -6.41 7.64 17.65
CA CYS A 85 -6.11 8.86 18.39
C CYS A 85 -4.95 9.62 17.74
N ARG A 86 -4.76 10.90 18.11
CA ARG A 86 -3.71 11.77 17.54
C ARG A 86 -2.30 11.19 17.66
N LEU A 87 -2.00 10.37 18.67
CA LEU A 87 -0.69 9.71 18.79
C LEU A 87 -0.30 8.88 17.55
N TYR A 88 -1.27 8.35 16.81
CA TYR A 88 -0.97 7.57 15.60
C TYR A 88 -0.48 8.45 14.45
N ASP A 89 -0.97 9.69 14.36
CA ASP A 89 -0.41 10.70 13.44
C ASP A 89 1.03 11.03 13.83
N GLU A 90 1.28 11.25 15.13
CA GLU A 90 2.62 11.57 15.64
C GLU A 90 3.61 10.41 15.44
N ALA A 91 3.14 9.17 15.53
CA ALA A 91 3.96 7.97 15.32
C ALA A 91 4.24 7.66 13.83
N ALA A 92 3.60 8.37 12.88
CA ALA A 92 3.73 8.07 11.44
C ALA A 92 5.16 8.32 10.93
N ALA A 93 5.71 9.52 11.09
CA ALA A 93 7.05 9.84 10.61
C ALA A 93 8.15 8.96 11.25
N PRO A 94 8.17 8.74 12.59
CA PRO A 94 9.09 7.78 13.22
C PRO A 94 8.97 6.35 12.67
N SER A 95 7.82 5.99 12.09
CA SER A 95 7.56 4.69 11.45
C SER A 95 7.83 4.71 9.93
N SER A 96 8.61 5.68 9.44
CA SER A 96 8.93 5.88 8.02
C SER A 96 7.73 6.21 7.13
N MET A 97 6.67 6.77 7.70
CA MET A 97 5.49 7.22 6.98
C MET A 97 5.44 8.75 6.91
N ILE A 98 5.70 9.31 5.72
CA ILE A 98 5.58 10.74 5.46
C ILE A 98 4.27 10.96 4.72
N ILE A 99 3.23 11.28 5.50
CA ILE A 99 1.85 11.37 5.04
C ILE A 99 1.22 12.70 5.46
N ASP A 100 0.41 13.27 4.58
CA ASP A 100 -0.46 14.37 4.93
C ASP A 100 -1.69 13.82 5.64
N THR A 101 -2.00 14.39 6.79
CA THR A 101 -3.12 14.01 7.64
C THR A 101 -4.21 15.09 7.58
N GLU A 102 -5.47 14.68 7.54
CA GLU A 102 -6.61 15.61 7.56
C GLU A 102 -7.76 15.06 8.44
N PRO A 103 -7.69 15.24 9.77
CA PRO A 103 -8.76 14.90 10.70
C PRO A 103 -9.92 15.88 10.58
N ILE A 104 -11.11 15.39 10.22
CA ILE A 104 -12.34 16.19 10.20
C ILE A 104 -13.27 15.68 11.31
N THR A 105 -13.39 16.48 12.37
CA THR A 105 -14.24 16.15 13.53
C THR A 105 -15.60 16.86 13.44
N PHE A 106 -16.65 16.18 13.88
CA PHE A 106 -18.02 16.72 13.93
C PHE A 106 -18.88 15.93 14.92
N GLU A 107 -20.01 16.51 15.32
CA GLU A 107 -20.98 15.85 16.20
C GLU A 107 -22.22 15.42 15.40
N TYR A 108 -22.70 14.23 15.68
CA TYR A 108 -23.91 13.68 15.08
C TYR A 108 -24.48 12.57 15.98
N ASP A 109 -25.80 12.61 16.20
CA ASP A 109 -26.53 11.61 17.00
C ASP A 109 -25.90 11.40 18.40
N GLY A 110 -25.56 12.52 19.06
CA GLY A 110 -24.97 12.55 20.41
C GLY A 110 -23.54 11.98 20.51
N LYS A 111 -22.86 11.76 19.38
CA LYS A 111 -21.52 11.15 19.33
C LYS A 111 -20.52 12.10 18.67
N LYS A 112 -19.27 12.04 19.10
CA LYS A 112 -18.13 12.68 18.42
C LYS A 112 -17.68 11.76 17.29
N TRP A 113 -17.68 12.27 16.05
CA TRP A 113 -17.20 11.57 14.87
C TRP A 113 -15.89 12.17 14.40
N LEU A 114 -15.07 11.30 13.81
CA LEU A 114 -13.84 11.65 13.13
C LEU A 114 -13.80 10.92 11.78
N ILE A 115 -13.67 11.68 10.72
CA ILE A 115 -13.26 11.16 9.41
C ILE A 115 -11.81 11.56 9.21
N GLN A 116 -10.93 10.58 9.16
CA GLN A 116 -9.50 10.75 8.99
C GLN A 116 -9.11 10.45 7.55
N LEU A 117 -8.49 11.42 6.88
CA LEU A 117 -7.83 11.18 5.60
C LEU A 117 -6.33 11.12 5.79
N TRP A 118 -5.68 10.15 5.17
CA TRP A 118 -4.22 10.11 5.01
C TRP A 118 -3.87 9.96 3.52
N LYS A 119 -2.84 10.67 3.04
CA LYS A 119 -2.21 10.43 1.72
C LYS A 119 -0.70 10.65 1.82
N GLY A 120 0.12 9.85 1.14
CA GLY A 120 1.57 10.04 1.18
C GLY A 120 2.37 8.77 0.94
N GLN A 121 3.59 8.77 1.46
CA GLN A 121 4.53 7.66 1.39
C GLN A 121 4.52 6.85 2.70
N TYR A 122 4.23 5.57 2.58
CA TYR A 122 4.16 4.56 3.63
C TYR A 122 5.36 3.63 3.52
N TYR A 123 6.54 4.16 3.84
CA TYR A 123 7.82 3.47 3.66
C TYR A 123 8.02 3.01 2.21
N LEU A 124 7.70 1.75 1.89
CA LEU A 124 7.78 1.17 0.54
C LEU A 124 6.60 1.56 -0.37
N ASN A 125 5.49 2.06 0.19
CA ASN A 125 4.24 2.18 -0.57
C ASN A 125 3.80 3.63 -0.73
N THR A 126 3.39 4.04 -1.93
CA THR A 126 2.53 5.23 -2.08
C THR A 126 1.09 4.84 -1.79
N GLY A 127 0.37 5.61 -0.98
CA GLY A 127 -0.98 5.23 -0.61
C GLY A 127 -1.87 6.35 -0.09
N ALA A 128 -3.12 5.97 0.17
CA ALA A 128 -4.11 6.83 0.79
C ALA A 128 -5.15 6.03 1.57
N GLU A 129 -5.81 6.70 2.51
CA GLU A 129 -6.78 6.12 3.44
C GLU A 129 -7.92 7.07 3.75
N ILE A 130 -9.11 6.50 3.95
CA ILE A 130 -10.25 7.16 4.60
C ILE A 130 -10.71 6.29 5.77
N GLY A 131 -10.52 6.77 6.99
CA GLY A 131 -10.95 6.12 8.23
C GLY A 131 -12.17 6.81 8.84
N ILE A 132 -13.14 6.02 9.29
CA ILE A 132 -14.36 6.46 9.99
C ILE A 132 -14.30 5.96 11.42
N TYR A 133 -14.24 6.92 12.34
CA TYR A 133 -14.16 6.65 13.77
C TYR A 133 -15.20 7.49 14.52
N LEU A 134 -15.63 6.98 15.67
CA LEU A 134 -16.56 7.69 16.53
C LEU A 134 -16.36 7.32 17.99
N THR A 135 -16.87 8.15 18.88
CA THR A 135 -16.91 7.86 20.32
C THR A 135 -18.08 8.57 20.98
N ASP A 136 -18.60 7.95 22.04
CA ASP A 136 -19.52 8.49 23.02
C ASP A 136 -18.85 8.66 24.40
N LYS A 137 -17.54 8.39 24.47
CA LYS A 137 -16.75 8.49 25.70
C LYS A 137 -16.18 9.90 25.88
N PRO A 138 -15.94 10.33 27.13
CA PRO A 138 -15.22 11.57 27.40
C PRO A 138 -13.79 11.50 26.88
N ASP A 139 -13.15 12.67 26.80
CA ASP A 139 -11.74 12.75 26.43
C ASP A 139 -10.87 12.12 27.54
N LEU A 140 -9.78 11.49 27.13
CA LEU A 140 -8.80 10.91 28.03
C LEU A 140 -7.84 12.00 28.50
N SER A 141 -7.44 11.93 29.77
CA SER A 141 -6.38 12.76 30.34
C SER A 141 -5.45 11.85 31.13
N ILE A 142 -4.44 11.32 30.44
CA ILE A 142 -3.46 10.39 31.00
C ILE A 142 -2.13 11.14 31.10
N PRO A 143 -1.67 11.48 32.32
CA PRO A 143 -0.43 12.24 32.53
C PRO A 143 0.76 11.62 31.80
N ASN A 144 1.54 12.48 31.12
CA ASN A 144 2.75 12.10 30.37
C ASN A 144 2.55 11.10 29.23
N LEU A 145 1.30 10.81 28.83
CA LEU A 145 1.00 9.87 27.74
C LEU A 145 0.08 10.47 26.69
N PHE A 146 -1.13 10.87 27.10
CA PHE A 146 -2.16 11.28 26.14
C PHE A 146 -3.21 12.16 26.78
N CYS A 147 -3.46 13.32 26.17
CA CYS A 147 -4.60 14.16 26.47
C CYS A 147 -5.39 14.40 25.18
N GLY A 148 -6.62 13.89 25.10
CA GLY A 148 -7.46 14.04 23.91
C GLY A 148 -8.48 12.93 23.73
N THR A 149 -9.18 12.98 22.60
CA THR A 149 -10.23 12.01 22.27
C THR A 149 -9.64 10.72 21.71
N PHE A 150 -10.06 9.58 22.27
CA PHE A 150 -9.88 8.28 21.63
C PHE A 150 -11.17 7.88 20.91
N TYR A 151 -11.04 7.46 19.66
CA TYR A 151 -12.16 7.03 18.83
C TYR A 151 -12.10 5.53 18.56
N ARG A 152 -13.26 4.87 18.61
CA ARG A 152 -13.38 3.48 18.13
C ARG A 152 -13.65 3.46 16.63
N SER A 153 -13.15 2.43 15.97
CA SER A 153 -13.47 2.13 14.57
C SER A 153 -14.98 1.95 14.37
N ALA A 154 -15.53 2.50 13.29
CA ALA A 154 -16.95 2.38 12.99
C ALA A 154 -17.44 0.90 12.96
N GLY A 155 -18.60 0.66 13.57
CA GLY A 155 -19.32 -0.61 13.50
C GLY A 155 -20.07 -0.76 12.18
N LYS A 156 -20.63 -1.95 11.92
CA LYS A 156 -21.38 -2.23 10.67
C LYS A 156 -22.49 -1.20 10.38
N ALA A 157 -23.18 -0.73 11.41
CA ALA A 157 -24.23 0.30 11.30
C ALA A 157 -23.69 1.72 11.09
N ASP A 158 -22.40 1.95 11.38
CA ASP A 158 -21.74 3.26 11.34
C ASP A 158 -20.82 3.43 10.13
N GLN A 159 -20.59 2.36 9.36
CA GLN A 159 -19.82 2.42 8.12
C GLN A 159 -20.51 3.30 7.09
N LEU A 160 -19.70 4.09 6.37
CA LEU A 160 -20.16 4.97 5.30
C LEU A 160 -19.72 4.41 3.95
N TYR A 161 -20.49 4.72 2.90
CA TYR A 161 -20.01 4.51 1.55
C TYR A 161 -19.01 5.62 1.23
N MET A 162 -17.81 5.21 0.86
CA MET A 162 -16.71 6.11 0.53
C MET A 162 -16.16 5.72 -0.83
N SER A 163 -15.64 6.69 -1.56
CA SER A 163 -14.84 6.46 -2.74
C SER A 163 -13.78 7.54 -2.89
N TYR A 164 -12.65 7.17 -3.46
CA TYR A 164 -11.65 8.15 -3.83
C TYR A 164 -10.80 7.72 -5.03
N TYR A 165 -10.17 8.72 -5.65
CA TYR A 165 -9.04 8.55 -6.56
C TYR A 165 -7.79 9.08 -5.89
N LEU A 166 -6.70 8.31 -5.89
CA LEU A 166 -5.38 8.83 -5.58
C LEU A 166 -4.73 9.30 -6.88
N ILE A 167 -4.30 10.55 -6.91
CA ILE A 167 -3.79 11.22 -8.10
C ILE A 167 -2.37 11.67 -7.80
N LYS A 168 -1.42 11.37 -8.68
CA LYS A 168 -0.03 11.84 -8.63
C LYS A 168 0.27 12.71 -9.83
N ASN A 169 0.68 13.95 -9.61
CA ASN A 169 1.04 14.91 -10.67
C ASN A 169 -0.04 14.98 -11.77
N GLY A 170 -1.32 15.01 -11.37
CA GLY A 170 -2.47 15.06 -12.27
C GLY A 170 -2.91 13.72 -12.90
N LYS A 171 -2.15 12.63 -12.72
CA LYS A 171 -2.50 11.29 -13.22
C LYS A 171 -3.13 10.45 -12.11
N VAL A 172 -4.27 9.83 -12.39
CA VAL A 172 -4.88 8.84 -11.47
C VAL A 172 -3.95 7.63 -11.36
N LEU A 173 -3.58 7.28 -10.13
CA LEU A 173 -2.84 6.07 -9.81
C LEU A 173 -3.79 4.87 -9.68
N TYR A 174 -4.82 4.99 -8.84
CA TYR A 174 -5.87 3.99 -8.65
C TYR A 174 -7.12 4.62 -8.04
N CYS A 175 -8.19 3.84 -7.97
CA CYS A 175 -9.43 4.20 -7.29
C CYS A 175 -9.89 3.15 -6.28
N ARG A 176 -10.64 3.60 -5.29
CA ARG A 176 -11.29 2.74 -4.29
C ARG A 176 -12.73 3.18 -4.09
N ALA A 177 -13.63 2.24 -3.90
CA ALA A 177 -15.01 2.51 -3.53
C ALA A 177 -15.56 1.36 -2.67
N GLY A 178 -16.38 1.69 -1.67
CA GLY A 178 -17.06 0.69 -0.86
C GLY A 178 -17.66 1.23 0.42
N LYS A 179 -18.56 0.45 1.02
CA LYS A 179 -19.02 0.69 2.39
C LYS A 179 -17.99 0.13 3.35
N HIS A 180 -17.31 1.00 4.09
CA HIS A 180 -16.20 0.59 4.93
C HIS A 180 -16.06 1.47 6.17
N TRP A 181 -15.27 1.02 7.14
CA TRP A 181 -14.81 1.86 8.26
C TRP A 181 -13.40 2.40 8.01
N TRP A 182 -12.64 1.77 7.12
CA TRP A 182 -11.25 2.11 6.79
C TRP A 182 -10.92 1.74 5.34
N LEU A 183 -11.23 2.61 4.38
CA LEU A 183 -11.04 2.34 2.96
C LEU A 183 -9.63 2.77 2.56
N THR A 184 -8.78 1.84 2.10
CA THR A 184 -7.38 2.13 1.78
C THR A 184 -6.94 1.58 0.42
N GLY A 185 -5.76 2.02 -0.01
CA GLY A 185 -5.07 1.55 -1.20
C GLY A 185 -3.58 1.89 -1.12
N PHE A 186 -2.73 0.98 -1.58
CA PHE A 186 -1.28 1.10 -1.51
C PHE A 186 -0.64 0.51 -2.77
N ILE A 187 0.21 1.29 -3.44
CA ILE A 187 1.08 0.81 -4.52
C ILE A 187 2.48 0.57 -3.95
N PRO A 188 2.96 -0.67 -3.89
CA PRO A 188 4.31 -0.99 -3.46
C PRO A 188 5.34 -0.61 -4.53
N GLY A 189 6.47 -0.03 -4.10
CA GLY A 189 7.58 0.34 -4.98
C GLY A 189 7.41 1.69 -5.69
N GLU A 190 6.22 2.30 -5.62
CA GLU A 190 6.00 3.67 -6.08
C GLU A 190 6.45 4.64 -4.99
N PHE A 191 7.47 5.45 -5.28
CA PHE A 191 7.89 6.55 -4.43
C PHE A 191 7.13 7.82 -4.79
N SER A 192 6.55 8.50 -3.83
CA SER A 192 5.92 9.81 -4.04
C SER A 192 6.28 10.78 -2.93
N GLU A 193 6.43 12.04 -3.31
CA GLU A 193 6.44 13.14 -2.35
C GLU A 193 5.01 13.56 -2.00
N PRO A 194 4.72 13.99 -0.75
CA PRO A 194 3.35 14.33 -0.35
C PRO A 194 2.69 15.40 -1.24
N TRP A 195 3.47 16.36 -1.72
CA TRP A 195 3.00 17.45 -2.58
C TRP A 195 2.69 17.03 -4.02
N GLU A 196 3.16 15.86 -4.46
CA GLU A 196 2.80 15.29 -5.76
C GLU A 196 1.41 14.67 -5.74
N LEU A 197 0.91 14.33 -4.53
CA LEU A 197 -0.31 13.57 -4.34
C LEU A 197 -1.50 14.46 -4.03
N SER A 198 -2.63 14.14 -4.64
CA SER A 198 -3.94 14.65 -4.25
C SER A 198 -4.96 13.52 -4.21
N MET A 199 -5.99 13.68 -3.38
CA MET A 199 -7.06 12.71 -3.25
C MET A 199 -8.40 13.35 -3.60
N HIS A 200 -9.08 12.83 -4.62
CA HIS A 200 -10.44 13.25 -4.95
C HIS A 200 -11.42 12.37 -4.18
N VAL A 201 -12.08 12.91 -3.17
CA VAL A 201 -12.86 12.16 -2.18
C VAL A 201 -14.34 12.34 -2.41
N ARG A 202 -15.12 11.27 -2.25
CA ARG A 202 -16.57 11.32 -2.09
C ARG A 202 -17.04 10.43 -0.95
N ILE A 203 -17.90 10.95 -0.08
CA ILE A 203 -18.47 10.24 1.07
C ILE A 203 -19.99 10.39 1.07
N VAL A 204 -20.71 9.29 1.24
CA VAL A 204 -22.17 9.27 1.41
C VAL A 204 -22.51 9.05 2.88
N PHE A 205 -23.27 9.97 3.44
CA PHE A 205 -23.64 10.00 4.85
C PHE A 205 -24.97 9.28 5.10
N LYS A 206 -25.25 8.98 6.37
CA LYS A 206 -26.46 8.25 6.79
C LYS A 206 -27.74 9.03 6.47
N ASP A 207 -27.70 10.34 6.71
CA ASP A 207 -28.79 11.26 6.44
C ASP A 207 -28.26 12.68 6.19
N LYS A 208 -29.20 13.59 5.91
CA LYS A 208 -28.91 15.00 5.64
C LYS A 208 -28.30 15.72 6.86
N GLU A 209 -28.61 15.28 8.07
CA GLU A 209 -28.09 15.89 9.29
C GLU A 209 -26.61 15.58 9.45
N MET A 210 -26.22 14.31 9.33
CA MET A 210 -24.81 13.90 9.38
C MET A 210 -23.98 14.58 8.29
N CYS A 211 -24.52 14.67 7.07
CA CYS A 211 -23.89 15.38 5.96
C CYS A 211 -23.62 16.85 6.31
N ARG A 212 -24.63 17.57 6.83
CA ARG A 212 -24.48 18.96 7.28
C ARG A 212 -23.48 19.09 8.43
N SER A 213 -23.48 18.18 9.39
CA SER A 213 -22.51 18.16 10.49
C SER A 213 -21.09 17.99 9.97
N PHE A 214 -20.86 17.09 9.02
CA PHE A 214 -19.56 16.92 8.40
C PHE A 214 -19.10 18.17 7.64
N ILE A 215 -19.98 18.80 6.85
CA ILE A 215 -19.67 20.07 6.16
C ILE A 215 -19.28 21.17 7.17
N ARG A 216 -19.97 21.26 8.32
CA ARG A 216 -19.57 22.19 9.40
C ARG A 216 -18.18 21.84 9.96
N GLY A 217 -17.88 20.56 10.14
CA GLY A 217 -16.55 20.08 10.51
C GLY A 217 -15.48 20.50 9.50
N MET A 218 -15.71 20.31 8.20
CA MET A 218 -14.80 20.74 7.13
C MET A 218 -14.53 22.25 7.18
N LYS A 219 -15.59 23.06 7.34
CA LYS A 219 -15.46 24.52 7.46
C LYS A 219 -14.63 24.94 8.68
N LYS A 220 -14.80 24.24 9.81
CA LYS A 220 -14.04 24.48 11.04
C LYS A 220 -12.54 24.22 10.84
N VAL A 221 -12.18 23.22 10.05
CA VAL A 221 -10.77 22.91 9.74
C VAL A 221 -10.18 23.90 8.72
N GLY A 222 -11.01 24.48 7.84
CA GLY A 222 -10.58 25.58 6.94
C GLY A 222 -11.03 25.45 5.49
N TYR A 223 -11.85 24.44 5.15
CA TYR A 223 -12.41 24.30 3.81
C TYR A 223 -13.40 25.42 3.50
N LYS A 224 -13.28 26.00 2.29
CA LYS A 224 -14.20 27.02 1.77
C LYS A 224 -15.39 26.35 1.09
N GLU A 225 -16.56 27.01 1.12
CA GLU A 225 -17.78 26.48 0.48
C GLU A 225 -17.56 26.05 -0.97
N ARG A 226 -16.87 26.87 -1.77
CA ARG A 226 -16.58 26.60 -3.18
C ARG A 226 -15.73 25.34 -3.43
N ASN A 227 -15.04 24.83 -2.39
CA ASN A 227 -14.22 23.63 -2.46
C ASN A 227 -15.01 22.37 -2.07
N ILE A 228 -16.27 22.52 -1.65
CA ILE A 228 -17.13 21.44 -1.16
C ILE A 228 -18.32 21.33 -2.11
N ARG A 229 -18.48 20.18 -2.75
CA ARG A 229 -19.67 19.85 -3.54
C ARG A 229 -20.56 18.92 -2.71
N SER A 230 -21.86 19.18 -2.67
CA SER A 230 -22.82 18.32 -1.97
C SER A 230 -24.16 18.25 -2.69
N ASP A 231 -24.77 17.07 -2.67
CA ASP A 231 -26.15 16.81 -3.10
C ASP A 231 -27.13 16.71 -1.90
N GLY A 232 -26.65 17.08 -0.70
CA GLY A 232 -27.40 17.04 0.55
C GLY A 232 -27.31 15.72 1.33
N ILE A 233 -26.77 14.65 0.74
CA ILE A 233 -26.52 13.37 1.43
C ILE A 233 -25.07 12.89 1.26
N SER A 234 -24.38 13.39 0.25
CA SER A 234 -22.97 13.12 -0.01
C SER A 234 -22.16 14.41 -0.09
N VAL A 235 -20.86 14.28 0.13
CA VAL A 235 -19.89 15.37 -0.01
C VAL A 235 -18.75 14.90 -0.88
N GLU A 236 -18.35 15.75 -1.82
CA GLU A 236 -17.22 15.56 -2.72
C GLU A 236 -16.29 16.77 -2.65
N PHE A 237 -14.98 16.50 -2.59
CA PHE A 237 -13.95 17.53 -2.46
C PHE A 237 -12.58 16.99 -2.88
N LEU A 238 -11.68 17.92 -3.20
CA LEU A 238 -10.28 17.62 -3.49
C LEU A 238 -9.43 17.88 -2.23
N PHE A 239 -8.76 16.85 -1.74
CA PHE A 239 -7.73 16.94 -0.71
C PHE A 239 -6.35 16.99 -1.37
N GLU A 240 -5.89 18.20 -1.67
CA GLU A 240 -4.57 18.46 -2.25
C GLU A 240 -3.55 18.83 -1.17
N LYS A 241 -3.91 19.81 -0.33
CA LYS A 241 -3.09 20.29 0.79
C LYS A 241 -3.90 20.16 2.09
N PRO A 242 -3.25 19.78 3.20
CA PRO A 242 -3.92 19.77 4.48
C PRO A 242 -4.30 21.18 4.93
N HIS A 243 -5.52 21.30 5.44
CA HIS A 243 -5.98 22.49 6.16
C HIS A 243 -5.70 22.35 7.67
N SER A 244 -5.60 21.10 8.14
CA SER A 244 -5.27 20.78 9.52
C SER A 244 -3.77 20.83 9.83
N PRO A 245 -3.39 21.12 11.09
CA PRO A 245 -1.99 21.03 11.52
C PRO A 245 -1.44 19.61 11.39
N GLN A 246 -0.31 19.49 10.70
CA GLN A 246 0.41 18.22 10.55
C GLN A 246 1.05 17.78 11.88
N PRO A 247 1.35 16.47 12.04
CA PRO A 247 2.02 15.95 13.22
C PRO A 247 3.29 16.74 13.57
N LEU A 248 3.60 16.91 14.85
CA LEU A 248 4.82 17.59 15.30
C LEU A 248 6.09 16.85 14.86
N THR A 249 5.97 15.56 14.58
CA THR A 249 7.06 14.74 14.06
C THR A 249 7.32 14.95 12.57
N ARG A 250 6.50 15.73 11.86
CA ARG A 250 6.72 16.17 10.48
C ARG A 250 7.45 17.52 10.48
N THR A 251 8.77 17.49 10.30
CA THR A 251 9.59 18.69 10.02
C THR A 251 10.23 18.56 8.65
N GLU A 252 10.65 19.68 8.04
CA GLU A 252 11.30 19.63 6.72
C GLU A 252 12.53 18.72 6.70
N GLU A 253 13.34 18.74 7.77
CA GLU A 253 14.55 17.94 7.89
C GLU A 253 14.23 16.45 8.08
N THR A 254 13.29 16.14 8.97
CA THR A 254 12.89 14.75 9.25
C THR A 254 12.21 14.13 8.04
N ASP A 255 11.29 14.86 7.41
CA ASP A 255 10.64 14.48 6.16
C ASP A 255 11.67 14.20 5.08
N TRP A 256 12.64 15.10 4.88
CA TRP A 256 13.68 14.92 3.86
C TRP A 256 14.49 13.65 4.10
N ILE A 257 15.01 13.44 5.31
CA ILE A 257 15.82 12.25 5.65
C ILE A 257 15.02 10.97 5.40
N ILE A 258 13.79 10.91 5.90
CA ILE A 258 12.93 9.74 5.78
C ILE A 258 12.56 9.50 4.31
N GLN A 259 12.19 10.54 3.56
CA GLN A 259 11.84 10.42 2.14
C GLN A 259 13.01 9.98 1.29
N ARG A 260 14.24 10.45 1.54
CA ARG A 260 15.43 9.95 0.83
C ARG A 260 15.66 8.45 1.08
N ASN A 261 15.42 7.99 2.31
CA ASN A 261 15.46 6.56 2.60
C ASN A 261 14.32 5.78 1.92
N ASN A 262 13.10 6.30 1.95
CA ASN A 262 11.93 5.71 1.27
C ASN A 262 12.17 5.60 -0.24
N GLU A 263 12.70 6.65 -0.87
CA GLU A 263 13.06 6.69 -2.28
C GLU A 263 14.08 5.60 -2.62
N ARG A 264 15.15 5.50 -1.82
CA ARG A 264 16.18 4.45 -1.99
C ARG A 264 15.59 3.05 -1.88
N VAL A 265 14.71 2.83 -0.90
CA VAL A 265 14.03 1.55 -0.66
C VAL A 265 13.11 1.19 -1.83
N CYS A 266 12.33 2.14 -2.34
CA CYS A 266 11.47 1.95 -3.51
C CYS A 266 12.30 1.61 -4.76
N LYS A 267 13.40 2.34 -5.01
CA LYS A 267 14.33 2.06 -6.12
C LYS A 267 14.88 0.64 -6.03
N ARG A 268 15.38 0.25 -4.85
CA ARG A 268 15.93 -1.10 -4.63
C ARG A 268 14.88 -2.19 -4.82
N PHE A 269 13.66 -1.96 -4.35
CA PHE A 269 12.54 -2.87 -4.58
C PHE A 269 12.25 -3.02 -6.08
N MET A 270 12.21 -1.92 -6.84
CA MET A 270 11.96 -1.95 -8.28
C MET A 270 13.10 -2.61 -9.06
N GLU A 271 14.37 -2.41 -8.68
CA GLU A 271 15.53 -3.10 -9.25
C GLU A 271 15.42 -4.63 -9.12
N ILE A 272 14.89 -5.11 -7.98
CA ILE A 272 14.76 -6.54 -7.72
C ILE A 272 13.53 -7.11 -8.42
N THR A 273 12.42 -6.36 -8.43
CA THR A 273 11.10 -6.88 -8.83
C THR A 273 10.69 -6.55 -10.25
N GLY A 274 11.37 -5.61 -10.91
CA GLY A 274 10.97 -5.05 -12.21
C GLY A 274 10.95 -6.05 -13.37
N GLU A 275 11.67 -7.16 -13.26
CA GLU A 275 11.70 -8.24 -14.27
C GLU A 275 10.55 -9.25 -14.11
N TYR A 276 9.74 -9.14 -13.04
CA TYR A 276 8.71 -10.11 -12.70
C TYR A 276 7.31 -9.50 -12.80
N ASP A 277 6.39 -10.24 -13.42
CA ASP A 277 5.01 -9.78 -13.59
C ASP A 277 4.10 -10.13 -12.41
N ASN A 278 4.44 -11.19 -11.65
CA ASN A 278 3.58 -11.73 -10.58
C ASN A 278 4.23 -11.65 -9.20
N TRP A 279 3.39 -11.57 -8.16
CA TRP A 279 3.83 -11.45 -6.77
C TRP A 279 4.64 -12.64 -6.23
N PRO A 280 4.29 -13.91 -6.52
CA PRO A 280 5.10 -15.06 -6.10
C PRO A 280 6.56 -14.94 -6.53
N ASP A 281 6.82 -14.59 -7.78
CA ASP A 281 8.18 -14.44 -8.31
C ASP A 281 8.87 -13.20 -7.74
N LYS A 282 8.17 -12.07 -7.61
CA LYS A 282 8.69 -10.87 -6.94
C LYS A 282 9.13 -11.17 -5.51
N LEU A 283 8.30 -11.86 -4.73
CA LEU A 283 8.60 -12.22 -3.36
C LEU A 283 9.75 -13.21 -3.26
N LYS A 284 9.84 -14.18 -4.17
CA LYS A 284 10.97 -15.10 -4.23
C LYS A 284 12.28 -14.34 -4.46
N ALA A 285 12.31 -13.45 -5.45
CA ALA A 285 13.48 -12.63 -5.75
C ALA A 285 13.87 -11.72 -4.58
N ILE A 286 12.88 -11.13 -3.88
CA ILE A 286 13.13 -10.32 -2.68
C ILE A 286 13.73 -11.17 -1.56
N ARG A 287 13.17 -12.36 -1.28
CA ARG A 287 13.70 -13.24 -0.21
C ARG A 287 15.15 -13.65 -0.47
N GLU A 288 15.52 -13.86 -1.72
CA GLU A 288 16.87 -14.25 -2.11
C GLU A 288 17.86 -13.08 -2.04
N LYS A 289 17.45 -11.87 -2.48
CA LYS A 289 18.35 -10.72 -2.63
C LYS A 289 18.36 -9.78 -1.43
N GLU A 290 17.21 -9.48 -0.82
CA GLU A 290 17.04 -8.48 0.23
C GLU A 290 15.89 -8.83 1.19
N PRO A 291 16.11 -9.71 2.19
CA PRO A 291 15.06 -10.19 3.08
C PRO A 291 14.30 -9.09 3.85
N PHE A 292 14.91 -7.94 4.13
CA PHE A 292 14.24 -6.86 4.85
C PHE A 292 13.08 -6.22 4.05
N LEU A 293 13.16 -6.25 2.71
CA LEU A 293 12.09 -5.75 1.84
C LEU A 293 10.87 -6.68 1.83
N TYR A 294 11.06 -7.95 2.18
CA TYR A 294 9.96 -8.91 2.27
C TYR A 294 8.94 -8.47 3.33
N GLU A 295 9.43 -8.13 4.52
CA GLU A 295 8.59 -7.60 5.61
C GLU A 295 7.96 -6.24 5.24
N ALA A 296 8.67 -5.42 4.49
CA ALA A 296 8.19 -4.11 4.03
C ALA A 296 6.94 -4.22 3.12
N VAL A 297 6.90 -5.25 2.27
CA VAL A 297 5.78 -5.55 1.36
C VAL A 297 4.53 -5.96 2.14
N ILE A 298 4.69 -6.76 3.20
CA ILE A 298 3.55 -7.32 3.94
C ILE A 298 3.00 -6.34 4.98
N THR A 299 3.85 -5.55 5.63
CA THR A 299 3.45 -4.70 6.75
C THR A 299 2.85 -3.35 6.33
N LEU A 300 3.12 -2.88 5.10
CA LEU A 300 2.61 -1.62 4.53
C LEU A 300 2.86 -0.39 5.41
N GLY A 301 4.01 -0.35 6.10
CA GLY A 301 4.35 0.71 7.07
C GLY A 301 3.59 0.63 8.40
N LYS A 302 2.46 -0.09 8.45
CA LYS A 302 1.66 -0.28 9.68
C LYS A 302 2.14 -1.44 10.51
N THR A 303 3.35 -1.30 11.03
CA THR A 303 3.93 -2.23 11.99
C THR A 303 3.28 -2.05 13.38
N SER A 304 3.44 -3.05 14.25
CA SER A 304 3.06 -2.96 15.66
C SER A 304 3.62 -1.73 16.39
N LYS A 305 4.68 -1.10 15.85
CA LYS A 305 5.28 0.12 16.39
C LYS A 305 4.32 1.30 16.42
N ILE A 306 3.45 1.47 15.41
CA ILE A 306 2.42 2.55 15.41
C ILE A 306 1.44 2.36 16.58
N PHE A 307 1.19 1.11 16.93
CA PHE A 307 0.24 0.75 17.98
C PHE A 307 0.91 0.49 19.32
N LYS A 308 2.21 0.78 19.48
CA LYS A 308 2.96 0.49 20.70
C LYS A 308 2.32 1.12 21.94
N ASP A 309 1.80 2.34 21.80
CA ASP A 309 1.18 3.07 22.92
C ASP A 309 -0.25 2.60 23.20
N PHE A 310 -0.89 1.87 22.28
CA PHE A 310 -2.24 1.34 22.48
C PHE A 310 -2.33 0.42 23.70
N ASP A 311 -1.31 -0.39 23.96
CA ASP A 311 -1.30 -1.29 25.12
C ASP A 311 -1.33 -0.54 26.47
N GLN A 312 -0.85 0.70 26.47
CA GLN A 312 -0.96 1.59 27.63
C GLN A 312 -2.32 2.28 27.66
N LEU A 313 -2.80 2.77 26.51
CA LEU A 313 -4.10 3.45 26.39
C LEU A 313 -5.28 2.55 26.73
N LYS A 314 -5.27 1.28 26.29
CA LYS A 314 -6.39 0.35 26.46
C LYS A 314 -6.79 0.10 27.92
N LYS A 315 -5.92 0.43 28.88
CA LYS A 315 -6.20 0.34 30.32
C LYS A 315 -7.20 1.40 30.79
N TYR A 316 -7.47 2.42 29.97
CA TYR A 316 -8.29 3.59 30.28
C TYR A 316 -9.52 3.74 29.36
N LEU A 317 -9.75 2.78 28.44
CA LEU A 317 -10.86 2.76 27.47
C LEU A 317 -12.06 1.97 27.99
#